data_AF-A0A316LFK1-F1
#
_entry.id   AF-A0A316LFK1-F1
#
_cell.length_a   1.000
_cell.length_b   1.000
_cell.length_c   1.000
_cell.angle_alpha   90.00
_cell.angle_beta   90.00
_cell.angle_gamma   90.00
#
_symmetry.space_group_name_H-M   'P 1'
#
loop_
_entity.id
_entity.type
_entity.pdbx_description
1 polymer ?
#
loop_
_entity_poly.entity_id
_entity_poly.type
_entity_poly.pdbx_seq_one_letter_code
_entity_poly.pdbx_strand_id
1 'polypeptide(L)'
;MKKKVMQQIGMRICGFLLCVALLAVPALLQLEGFTAEAAGYKVGLIQVTDTPVNIRSGAGTNYDRVGTLSNARLVYVKNEKVNGNWTWYQIALSADAAPYGWIRGDYLACVTTVEADPAFDQYLQSQGFPRSYWDNLRVLHAIYPNWKFEAVHTGLQWADVLAAENKGAISLVHYSYLNKYGSKYVDTTDVGGDGKQIMHDGGWYKASKDLLAYYLDPRNFLDDIHIFQFENLSFNENVHTLDGTGATLANSFMDGSATKEYNGKVYSYPGGAFPYNGGSITFKQAIYDLCKKYKVSPYHVAGRIRVEMGNMGTSLLAWGALDSAYNFFNYGAWEHDGRTAVENGAIYAKERGWTTPYAGLEGGIKAIAGNYISIGQNTPYFQKFNVVVPDSNGDYFGHQYMTNIMAPTSEANTTGTKLKDSFGSSFTSQPFAFRIPVYLNMPENAVENPVSSQYVPSSNLVTDSIIASETYLISGDGIITGVAEGTEVSTLTGGIKVVMEGGVMHLFDASGNEKTSGKVVTGDRLQVWNSNGNLQKEYGIVIYGDASGDGVITVLDLLRVQKQILGTIKLEGSYLKAADVSRNGTVDVLDLLRIQKHILGSSTITQK
;
A
#
# COMPACT_ATOMS: atom_id res chain seq x y z
N MET A 1 11.56 -46.27 -58.69
CA MET A 1 12.19 -45.88 -59.96
C MET A 1 12.09 -44.36 -60.08
N LYS A 2 13.23 -43.67 -60.29
CA LYS A 2 13.46 -42.20 -60.37
C LYS A 2 13.45 -41.47 -59.00
N LYS A 3 14.64 -41.19 -58.44
CA LYS A 3 15.57 -40.04 -58.68
C LYS A 3 15.12 -38.84 -57.80
N LYS A 4 15.93 -38.21 -56.94
CA LYS A 4 17.36 -37.80 -57.01
C LYS A 4 17.80 -37.33 -55.58
N VAL A 5 18.98 -37.76 -55.07
CA VAL A 5 20.26 -36.98 -54.92
C VAL A 5 20.31 -36.19 -53.59
N MET A 6 21.37 -36.06 -52.77
CA MET A 6 22.76 -36.59 -52.60
C MET A 6 23.33 -35.71 -51.45
N GLN A 7 23.64 -36.18 -50.24
CA GLN A 7 24.88 -36.81 -49.73
C GLN A 7 26.21 -36.06 -50.03
N GLN A 8 26.86 -35.51 -48.98
CA GLN A 8 28.30 -35.65 -48.62
C GLN A 8 28.62 -34.73 -47.39
N ILE A 9 29.00 -35.24 -46.21
CA ILE A 9 30.30 -35.82 -45.74
C ILE A 9 31.40 -34.75 -45.63
N GLY A 10 31.79 -34.36 -44.41
CA GLY A 10 33.00 -34.82 -43.68
C GLY A 10 33.60 -33.62 -42.92
N MET A 11 34.44 -33.67 -41.89
CA MET A 11 35.22 -34.69 -41.18
C MET A 11 35.83 -34.00 -39.92
N ARG A 12 36.12 -34.76 -38.86
CA ARG A 12 36.64 -34.31 -37.54
C ARG A 12 38.11 -33.82 -37.57
N ILE A 13 38.47 -32.80 -36.77
CA ILE A 13 39.79 -32.63 -36.10
C ILE A 13 39.63 -31.93 -34.72
N CYS A 14 40.46 -32.35 -33.77
CA CYS A 14 40.60 -32.02 -32.33
C CYS A 14 40.86 -30.55 -31.93
N GLY A 15 40.40 -30.19 -30.72
CA GLY A 15 41.29 -29.83 -29.59
C GLY A 15 41.65 -28.36 -29.31
N PHE A 16 41.28 -27.92 -28.09
CA PHE A 16 41.90 -26.89 -27.24
C PHE A 16 41.55 -25.39 -27.40
N LEU A 17 40.79 -24.93 -26.38
CA LEU A 17 40.96 -23.71 -25.55
C LEU A 17 40.66 -22.31 -26.12
N LEU A 18 39.67 -21.71 -25.42
CA LEU A 18 39.55 -20.30 -25.01
C LEU A 18 38.99 -19.26 -26.01
N CYS A 19 37.92 -18.62 -25.54
CA CYS A 19 37.48 -17.27 -25.82
C CYS A 19 36.74 -16.94 -27.14
N VAL A 20 35.49 -16.51 -26.90
CA VAL A 20 34.76 -15.43 -27.59
C VAL A 20 34.07 -15.79 -28.92
N ALA A 21 32.82 -15.32 -28.99
CA ALA A 21 32.01 -15.04 -30.19
C ALA A 21 31.19 -16.18 -30.83
N LEU A 22 29.87 -15.91 -30.83
CA LEU A 22 28.84 -16.34 -31.76
C LEU A 22 28.46 -17.84 -31.80
N LEU A 23 27.21 -18.12 -31.41
CA LEU A 23 26.14 -18.50 -32.34
C LEU A 23 24.81 -18.54 -31.59
N ALA A 24 24.17 -17.38 -31.49
CA ALA A 24 22.73 -17.28 -31.26
C ALA A 24 22.02 -17.44 -32.61
N VAL A 25 21.14 -18.44 -32.73
CA VAL A 25 20.14 -18.46 -33.79
C VAL A 25 18.93 -17.69 -33.25
N PRO A 26 18.53 -16.56 -33.86
CA PRO A 26 17.39 -15.79 -33.39
C PRO A 26 16.11 -16.46 -33.89
N ALA A 27 15.32 -17.01 -32.96
CA ALA A 27 13.90 -17.17 -33.20
C ALA A 27 13.28 -15.77 -33.11
N LEU A 28 13.08 -15.19 -34.29
CA LEU A 28 12.43 -13.91 -34.53
C LEU A 28 10.95 -14.00 -34.11
N LEU A 29 10.68 -13.87 -32.81
CA LEU A 29 9.39 -13.37 -32.34
C LEU A 29 9.52 -11.86 -32.38
N GLN A 30 9.08 -11.29 -33.51
CA GLN A 30 8.80 -9.87 -33.66
C GLN A 30 7.81 -9.47 -32.56
N LEU A 31 8.32 -8.96 -31.45
CA LEU A 31 7.58 -8.15 -30.49
C LEU A 31 7.36 -6.79 -31.16
N GLU A 32 6.40 -6.74 -32.08
CA GLU A 32 5.99 -5.48 -32.68
C GLU A 32 5.06 -4.74 -31.71
N GLY A 33 5.53 -3.57 -31.27
CA GLY A 33 4.66 -2.49 -30.82
C GLY A 33 4.38 -2.40 -29.33
N PHE A 34 5.40 -2.24 -28.48
CA PHE A 34 5.24 -1.28 -27.39
C PHE A 34 5.32 0.12 -28.01
N THR A 35 4.21 0.58 -28.60
CA THR A 35 4.03 2.02 -28.78
C THR A 35 3.75 2.59 -27.41
N ALA A 36 4.76 3.19 -26.81
CA ALA A 36 4.56 4.10 -25.70
C ALA A 36 3.65 5.23 -26.17
N GLU A 37 2.51 5.43 -25.52
CA GLU A 37 1.99 6.78 -25.29
C GLU A 37 0.88 6.79 -24.23
N ALA A 38 1.22 7.33 -23.06
CA ALA A 38 0.43 8.36 -22.44
C ALA A 38 1.44 9.42 -22.01
N ALA A 39 1.28 10.67 -22.48
CA ALA A 39 2.03 11.81 -21.95
C ALA A 39 1.99 11.74 -20.41
N GLY A 40 3.14 11.93 -19.74
CA GLY A 40 3.23 11.76 -18.31
C GLY A 40 2.09 12.46 -17.56
N TYR A 41 1.54 11.78 -16.54
CA TYR A 41 0.44 12.32 -15.76
C TYR A 41 0.99 12.98 -14.49
N LYS A 42 0.56 14.22 -14.24
CA LYS A 42 0.94 14.96 -13.04
C LYS A 42 0.16 14.41 -11.84
N VAL A 43 0.86 14.14 -10.75
CA VAL A 43 0.30 13.55 -9.53
C VAL A 43 0.82 14.27 -8.31
N GLY A 44 0.07 14.18 -7.22
CA GLY A 44 0.54 14.52 -5.89
C GLY A 44 0.10 13.45 -4.91
N LEU A 45 0.80 13.34 -3.80
CA LEU A 45 0.49 12.41 -2.73
C LEU A 45 0.09 13.18 -1.49
N ILE A 46 -1.09 12.93 -0.94
CA ILE A 46 -1.54 13.72 0.21
C ILE A 46 -0.70 13.41 1.44
N GLN A 47 -0.15 14.45 2.06
CA GLN A 47 0.66 14.40 3.27
C GLN A 47 0.02 15.27 4.36
N VAL A 48 -0.65 14.62 5.32
CA VAL A 48 -1.27 15.26 6.50
C VAL A 48 -1.09 14.40 7.74
N THR A 49 -0.87 15.03 8.91
CA THR A 49 -0.46 14.32 10.13
C THR A 49 -1.64 13.71 10.90
N ASP A 50 -2.75 14.43 11.07
CA ASP A 50 -3.78 14.03 12.06
C ASP A 50 -5.23 14.17 11.59
N THR A 51 -5.47 14.84 10.47
CA THR A 51 -6.83 15.10 9.96
C THR A 51 -6.89 15.01 8.45
N PRO A 52 -7.95 14.41 7.87
CA PRO A 52 -8.21 14.50 6.44
C PRO A 52 -8.15 15.94 5.95
N VAL A 53 -7.54 16.15 4.77
CA VAL A 53 -7.44 17.47 4.14
C VAL A 53 -8.75 17.84 3.47
N ASN A 54 -9.19 19.09 3.64
CA ASN A 54 -10.39 19.58 2.96
C ASN A 54 -10.12 19.79 1.46
N ILE A 55 -10.98 19.22 0.62
CA ILE A 55 -11.03 19.47 -0.82
C ILE A 55 -12.10 20.51 -1.10
N ARG A 56 -11.78 21.49 -1.95
CA ARG A 56 -12.61 22.69 -2.16
C ARG A 56 -13.15 22.81 -3.58
N SER A 57 -14.29 23.48 -3.75
CA SER A 57 -14.89 23.71 -5.07
C SER A 57 -14.04 24.65 -5.95
N GLY A 58 -13.13 25.42 -5.35
CA GLY A 58 -12.21 26.30 -6.06
C GLY A 58 -10.88 26.50 -5.32
N ALA A 59 -9.92 27.10 -6.04
CA ALA A 59 -8.58 27.40 -5.54
C ALA A 59 -8.63 28.55 -4.51
N GLY A 60 -8.87 28.24 -3.23
CA GLY A 60 -8.88 29.23 -2.14
C GLY A 60 -9.63 28.73 -0.90
N THR A 61 -9.30 29.25 0.29
CA THR A 61 -9.96 28.84 1.54
C THR A 61 -11.38 29.37 1.72
N ASN A 62 -11.81 30.30 0.87
CA ASN A 62 -13.15 30.88 0.83
C ASN A 62 -14.15 30.05 0.00
N TYR A 63 -13.70 29.02 -0.71
CA TYR A 63 -14.56 28.12 -1.47
C TYR A 63 -15.12 26.99 -0.59
N ASP A 64 -16.32 26.54 -0.93
CA ASP A 64 -17.02 25.47 -0.25
C ASP A 64 -16.20 24.18 -0.21
N ARG A 65 -16.32 23.45 0.90
CA ARG A 65 -15.74 22.11 1.04
C ARG A 65 -16.59 21.12 0.24
N VAL A 66 -15.98 20.48 -0.77
CA VAL A 66 -16.58 19.43 -1.60
C VAL A 66 -16.24 18.02 -1.12
N GLY A 67 -15.25 17.89 -0.24
CA GLY A 67 -14.80 16.61 0.24
C GLY A 67 -13.72 16.71 1.30
N THR A 68 -13.29 15.54 1.80
CA THR A 68 -11.99 15.42 2.45
C THR A 68 -11.27 14.20 1.94
N LEU A 69 -9.94 14.22 1.92
CA LEU A 69 -9.12 13.07 1.58
C LEU A 69 -8.15 12.76 2.72
N SER A 70 -7.92 11.48 2.96
CA SER A 70 -6.96 11.02 3.96
C SER A 70 -5.52 11.20 3.50
N ASN A 71 -4.61 11.10 4.46
CA ASN A 71 -3.18 10.96 4.19
C ASN A 71 -2.91 9.76 3.26
N ALA A 72 -1.76 9.77 2.57
CA ALA A 72 -1.28 8.71 1.66
C ALA A 72 -2.13 8.51 0.40
N ARG A 73 -3.17 9.32 0.19
CA ARG A 73 -4.01 9.22 -0.99
C ARG A 73 -3.27 9.81 -2.19
N LEU A 74 -3.01 8.98 -3.19
CA LEU A 74 -2.57 9.43 -4.52
C LEU A 74 -3.70 10.21 -5.20
N VAL A 75 -3.36 11.36 -5.76
CA VAL A 75 -4.27 12.21 -6.52
C VAL A 75 -3.66 12.63 -7.84
N TYR A 76 -4.50 12.72 -8.88
CA TYR A 76 -4.09 13.11 -10.22
C TYR A 76 -4.32 14.60 -10.41
N VAL A 77 -3.25 15.36 -10.64
CA VAL A 77 -3.31 16.82 -10.81
C VAL A 77 -3.76 17.15 -12.23
N LYS A 78 -4.93 17.79 -12.33
CA LYS A 78 -5.57 18.20 -13.58
C LYS A 78 -5.28 19.66 -13.94
N ASN A 79 -5.08 20.50 -12.94
CA ASN A 79 -4.81 21.92 -13.12
C ASN A 79 -4.10 22.51 -11.90
N GLU A 80 -3.51 23.69 -12.04
CA GLU A 80 -2.89 24.44 -10.95
C GLU A 80 -3.25 25.92 -11.02
N LYS A 81 -3.37 26.55 -9.85
CA LYS A 81 -3.69 27.98 -9.74
C LYS A 81 -3.05 28.57 -8.49
N VAL A 82 -2.31 29.65 -8.65
CA VAL A 82 -1.80 30.43 -7.52
C VAL A 82 -2.94 31.32 -6.98
N ASN A 83 -3.22 31.23 -5.69
CA ASN A 83 -4.12 32.14 -4.98
C ASN A 83 -3.51 32.50 -3.62
N GLY A 84 -3.18 33.78 -3.44
CA GLY A 84 -2.44 34.28 -2.30
C GLY A 84 -1.02 33.69 -2.25
N ASN A 85 -0.60 33.21 -1.08
CA ASN A 85 0.72 32.62 -0.88
C ASN A 85 0.80 31.13 -1.26
N TRP A 86 -0.26 30.56 -1.83
CA TRP A 86 -0.37 29.13 -2.04
C TRP A 86 -0.65 28.80 -3.51
N THR A 87 0.05 27.79 -4.01
CA THR A 87 -0.37 27.05 -5.19
C THR A 87 -1.49 26.10 -4.79
N TRP A 88 -2.59 26.12 -5.52
CA TRP A 88 -3.69 25.18 -5.40
C TRP A 88 -3.68 24.24 -6.60
N TYR A 89 -3.94 22.96 -6.36
CA TYR A 89 -4.02 21.96 -7.42
C TYR A 89 -5.45 21.46 -7.54
N GLN A 90 -5.98 21.46 -8.76
CA GLN A 90 -7.22 20.77 -9.08
C GLN A 90 -6.89 19.30 -9.28
N ILE A 91 -7.57 18.42 -8.54
CA ILE A 91 -7.23 17.01 -8.46
C ILE A 91 -8.38 16.11 -8.93
N ALA A 92 -8.06 14.89 -9.36
CA ALA A 92 -8.99 13.79 -9.60
C ALA A 92 -8.53 12.53 -8.84
N LEU A 93 -9.46 11.58 -8.62
CA LEU A 93 -9.20 10.37 -7.84
C LEU A 93 -8.65 9.20 -8.67
N SER A 94 -8.66 9.32 -10.00
CA SER A 94 -7.99 8.42 -10.94
C SER A 94 -7.52 9.23 -12.17
N ALA A 95 -6.68 8.61 -13.00
CA ALA A 95 -6.16 9.22 -14.22
C ALA A 95 -7.27 9.68 -15.16
N ASP A 96 -8.38 8.94 -15.25
CA ASP A 96 -9.47 9.24 -16.20
C ASP A 96 -10.69 9.89 -15.53
N ALA A 97 -10.68 10.03 -14.19
CA ALA A 97 -11.77 10.67 -13.47
C ALA A 97 -11.86 12.17 -13.77
N ALA A 98 -13.09 12.68 -13.74
CA ALA A 98 -13.36 14.10 -13.71
C ALA A 98 -12.71 14.77 -12.47
N PRO A 99 -12.40 16.07 -12.53
CA PRO A 99 -11.87 16.79 -11.38
C PRO A 99 -12.79 16.68 -10.16
N TYR A 100 -12.22 16.22 -9.04
CA TYR A 100 -12.88 16.08 -7.75
C TYR A 100 -12.98 17.43 -7.00
N GLY A 101 -11.93 18.25 -7.08
CA GLY A 101 -11.89 19.58 -6.46
C GLY A 101 -10.46 20.10 -6.32
N TRP A 102 -10.27 21.10 -5.46
CA TRP A 102 -9.01 21.81 -5.28
C TRP A 102 -8.41 21.56 -3.89
N ILE A 103 -7.10 21.30 -3.86
CA ILE A 103 -6.31 21.11 -2.66
C ILE A 103 -5.18 22.16 -2.60
N ARG A 104 -4.80 22.60 -1.41
CA ARG A 104 -3.65 23.48 -1.20
C ARG A 104 -2.36 22.67 -1.34
N GLY A 105 -1.38 23.18 -2.08
CA GLY A 105 -0.22 22.42 -2.53
C GLY A 105 0.74 21.98 -1.42
N ASP A 106 0.74 22.64 -0.27
CA ASP A 106 1.52 22.25 0.92
C ASP A 106 0.98 21.01 1.64
N TYR A 107 -0.23 20.53 1.29
CA TYR A 107 -0.76 19.24 1.72
C TYR A 107 -0.40 18.09 0.77
N LEU A 108 0.36 18.35 -0.29
CA LEU A 108 0.85 17.32 -1.20
C LEU A 108 2.36 17.14 -0.99
N ALA A 109 2.77 15.92 -0.61
CA ALA A 109 4.13 15.47 -0.81
C ALA A 109 4.42 15.54 -2.32
N CYS A 110 5.46 16.29 -2.67
CA CYS A 110 6.06 16.44 -4.01
C CYS A 110 5.09 16.22 -5.18
N VAL A 111 4.59 17.30 -5.77
CA VAL A 111 3.83 17.19 -7.03
C VAL A 111 4.80 16.92 -8.19
N THR A 112 4.66 15.77 -8.82
CA THR A 112 5.58 15.29 -9.87
C THR A 112 4.82 14.81 -11.10
N THR A 113 5.52 14.68 -12.23
CA THR A 113 4.99 14.03 -13.43
C THR A 113 5.51 12.60 -13.47
N VAL A 114 4.58 11.64 -13.55
CA VAL A 114 4.93 10.23 -13.75
C VAL A 114 4.91 9.96 -15.25
N GLU A 115 6.09 9.79 -15.81
CA GLU A 115 6.28 9.35 -17.19
C GLU A 115 6.20 7.82 -17.29
N ALA A 116 5.94 7.31 -18.49
CA ALA A 116 6.03 5.88 -18.74
C ALA A 116 7.47 5.38 -18.53
N ASP A 117 7.65 4.41 -17.62
CA ASP A 117 8.92 3.71 -17.40
C ASP A 117 8.69 2.19 -17.61
N PRO A 118 8.82 1.70 -18.86
CA PRO A 118 8.63 0.28 -19.16
C PRO A 118 9.59 -0.65 -18.41
N ALA A 119 10.78 -0.17 -18.05
CA ALA A 119 11.75 -0.96 -17.30
C ALA A 119 11.28 -1.15 -15.84
N PHE A 120 10.73 -0.09 -15.23
CA PHE A 120 10.13 -0.20 -13.91
C PHE A 120 8.85 -1.03 -13.91
N ASP A 121 8.01 -0.92 -14.95
CA ASP A 121 6.82 -1.76 -15.11
C ASP A 121 7.18 -3.25 -15.25
N GLN A 122 8.20 -3.58 -16.03
CA GLN A 122 8.75 -4.94 -16.11
C GLN A 122 9.32 -5.40 -14.77
N TYR A 123 9.96 -4.50 -14.02
CA TYR A 123 10.41 -4.79 -12.67
C TYR A 123 9.23 -5.14 -11.74
N LEU A 124 8.18 -4.31 -11.68
CA LEU A 124 6.97 -4.58 -10.88
C LEU A 124 6.28 -5.89 -11.29
N GLN A 125 6.21 -6.16 -12.59
CA GLN A 125 5.70 -7.42 -13.12
C GLN A 125 6.56 -8.61 -12.69
N SER A 126 7.89 -8.48 -12.73
CA SER A 126 8.82 -9.54 -12.30
C SER A 126 8.75 -9.83 -10.80
N GLN A 127 8.43 -8.81 -10.00
CA GLN A 127 8.12 -8.97 -8.57
C GLN A 127 6.75 -9.63 -8.37
N GLY A 128 5.85 -9.57 -9.36
CA GLY A 128 4.50 -10.14 -9.29
C GLY A 128 3.49 -9.27 -8.55
N PHE A 129 3.73 -7.96 -8.43
CA PHE A 129 2.75 -7.06 -7.81
C PHE A 129 1.44 -7.03 -8.59
N PRO A 130 0.26 -7.12 -7.94
CA PRO A 130 -1.02 -6.85 -8.58
C PRO A 130 -1.08 -5.40 -9.10
N ARG A 131 -1.81 -5.17 -10.21
CA ARG A 131 -1.92 -3.85 -10.86
C ARG A 131 -2.36 -2.73 -9.90
N SER A 132 -3.17 -3.05 -8.90
CA SER A 132 -3.64 -2.11 -7.87
C SER A 132 -2.54 -1.49 -7.00
N TYR A 133 -1.30 -2.01 -7.05
CA TYR A 133 -0.15 -1.44 -6.36
C TYR A 133 0.64 -0.45 -7.22
N TRP A 134 0.57 -0.59 -8.55
CA TRP A 134 1.57 -0.03 -9.43
C TRP A 134 1.57 1.50 -9.48
N ASP A 135 0.41 2.15 -9.39
CA ASP A 135 0.36 3.61 -9.52
C ASP A 135 1.10 4.30 -8.37
N ASN A 136 0.88 3.86 -7.13
CA ASN A 136 1.60 4.38 -5.97
C ASN A 136 3.10 4.06 -6.05
N LEU A 137 3.47 2.84 -6.46
CA LEU A 137 4.88 2.46 -6.61
C LEU A 137 5.60 3.22 -7.73
N ARG A 138 4.92 3.53 -8.84
CA ARG A 138 5.46 4.37 -9.93
C ARG A 138 5.70 5.79 -9.45
N VAL A 139 4.80 6.35 -8.65
CA VAL A 139 4.98 7.68 -8.05
C VAL A 139 6.21 7.69 -7.16
N LEU A 140 6.32 6.71 -6.26
CA LEU A 140 7.46 6.58 -5.37
C LEU A 140 8.77 6.38 -6.14
N HIS A 141 8.77 5.55 -7.18
CA HIS A 141 9.95 5.35 -8.05
C HIS A 141 10.35 6.63 -8.79
N ALA A 142 9.38 7.40 -9.29
CA ALA A 142 9.65 8.67 -9.97
C ALA A 142 10.30 9.70 -9.04
N ILE A 143 9.95 9.70 -7.74
CA ILE A 143 10.53 10.60 -6.73
C ILE A 143 11.84 10.04 -6.15
N TYR A 144 11.90 8.71 -5.97
CA TYR A 144 12.95 7.97 -5.28
C TYR A 144 13.47 6.82 -6.14
N PRO A 145 14.23 7.09 -7.22
CA PRO A 145 14.60 6.09 -8.23
C PRO A 145 15.52 4.97 -7.71
N ASN A 146 16.15 5.18 -6.54
CA ASN A 146 17.03 4.20 -5.90
C ASN A 146 16.29 3.31 -4.90
N TRP A 147 15.00 3.52 -4.66
CA TRP A 147 14.20 2.65 -3.82
C TRP A 147 13.90 1.32 -4.53
N LYS A 148 13.87 0.24 -3.75
CA LYS A 148 13.59 -1.11 -4.24
C LYS A 148 12.34 -1.64 -3.56
N PHE A 149 11.44 -2.24 -4.34
CA PHE A 149 10.16 -2.76 -3.90
C PHE A 149 10.11 -4.27 -4.12
N GLU A 150 10.17 -5.04 -3.05
CA GLU A 150 10.06 -6.50 -3.06
C GLU A 150 8.62 -6.90 -2.74
N ALA A 151 7.97 -7.65 -3.63
CA ALA A 151 6.68 -8.26 -3.32
C ALA A 151 6.89 -9.52 -2.49
N VAL A 152 6.36 -9.54 -1.27
CA VAL A 152 6.34 -10.73 -0.43
C VAL A 152 5.02 -11.46 -0.64
N HIS A 153 5.03 -12.44 -1.53
CA HIS A 153 3.90 -13.32 -1.78
C HIS A 153 3.66 -14.24 -0.58
N THR A 154 2.75 -13.83 0.30
CA THR A 154 2.49 -14.52 1.58
C THR A 154 1.91 -15.93 1.37
N GLY A 155 1.21 -16.15 0.26
CA GLY A 155 0.43 -17.38 0.03
C GLY A 155 -0.84 -17.47 0.87
N LEU A 156 -1.14 -16.46 1.68
CA LEU A 156 -2.29 -16.44 2.59
C LEU A 156 -3.51 -15.80 1.92
N GLN A 157 -4.69 -16.35 2.19
CA GLN A 157 -5.96 -15.78 1.76
C GLN A 157 -6.27 -14.51 2.57
N TRP A 158 -6.58 -13.41 1.90
CA TRP A 158 -6.93 -12.14 2.55
C TRP A 158 -8.00 -12.31 3.64
N ALA A 159 -9.06 -13.07 3.33
CA ALA A 159 -10.15 -13.33 4.26
C ALA A 159 -9.69 -14.08 5.53
N ASP A 160 -8.76 -15.02 5.39
CA ASP A 160 -8.25 -15.83 6.52
C ASP A 160 -7.35 -14.99 7.43
N VAL A 161 -6.48 -14.16 6.84
CA VAL A 161 -5.63 -13.22 7.61
C VAL A 161 -6.51 -12.25 8.39
N LEU A 162 -7.49 -11.62 7.74
CA LEU A 162 -8.41 -10.70 8.39
C LEU A 162 -9.22 -11.38 9.50
N ALA A 163 -9.67 -12.62 9.27
CA ALA A 163 -10.39 -13.40 10.27
C ALA A 163 -9.51 -13.80 11.46
N ALA A 164 -8.22 -14.10 11.23
CA ALA A 164 -7.27 -14.44 12.27
C ALA A 164 -6.90 -13.23 13.13
N GLU A 165 -6.60 -12.09 12.50
CA GLU A 165 -6.29 -10.83 13.20
C GLU A 165 -7.48 -10.29 14.00
N ASN A 166 -8.71 -10.54 13.55
CA ASN A 166 -9.93 -10.08 14.21
C ASN A 166 -10.38 -10.98 15.40
N LYS A 167 -9.50 -11.84 15.94
CA LYS A 167 -9.82 -12.71 17.09
C LYS A 167 -9.31 -12.14 18.40
N GLY A 168 -10.17 -12.16 19.41
CA GLY A 168 -9.83 -11.80 20.79
C GLY A 168 -9.06 -10.48 20.89
N ALA A 169 -7.93 -10.51 21.60
CA ALA A 169 -7.11 -9.35 21.91
C ALA A 169 -5.92 -9.11 20.93
N ILE A 170 -5.92 -9.75 19.76
CA ILE A 170 -4.77 -9.71 18.83
C ILE A 170 -4.59 -8.31 18.21
N SER A 171 -5.71 -7.70 17.79
CA SER A 171 -5.71 -6.41 17.11
C SER A 171 -6.57 -5.40 17.88
N LEU A 172 -5.88 -4.47 18.53
CA LEU A 172 -6.45 -3.50 19.45
C LEU A 172 -6.27 -2.06 18.98
N VAL A 173 -7.11 -1.18 19.53
CA VAL A 173 -7.05 0.28 19.42
C VAL A 173 -7.28 0.94 20.77
N HIS A 174 -6.69 2.11 20.98
CA HIS A 174 -6.80 2.84 22.25
C HIS A 174 -8.13 3.60 22.35
N TYR A 175 -8.71 3.68 23.55
CA TYR A 175 -10.03 4.27 23.79
C TYR A 175 -10.16 5.76 23.38
N SER A 176 -9.05 6.47 23.15
CA SER A 176 -9.01 7.91 22.84
C SER A 176 -9.99 8.35 21.75
N TYR A 177 -10.33 7.46 20.80
CA TYR A 177 -11.22 7.77 19.70
C TYR A 177 -12.56 7.02 19.72
N LEU A 178 -12.82 6.23 20.77
CA LEU A 178 -14.06 5.47 20.95
C LEU A 178 -15.29 6.39 20.87
N ASN A 179 -15.31 7.45 21.66
CA ASN A 179 -16.45 8.38 21.70
C ASN A 179 -16.65 9.16 20.38
N LYS A 180 -15.59 9.29 19.57
CA LYS A 180 -15.61 10.07 18.32
C LYS A 180 -16.14 9.26 17.15
N TYR A 181 -15.77 7.98 17.08
CA TYR A 181 -15.99 7.15 15.89
C TYR A 181 -16.83 5.90 16.15
N GLY A 182 -17.02 5.50 17.40
CA GLY A 182 -17.88 4.38 17.78
C GLY A 182 -17.52 3.07 17.06
N SER A 183 -18.53 2.39 16.52
CA SER A 183 -18.40 1.09 15.83
C SER A 183 -17.53 1.11 14.58
N LYS A 184 -17.23 2.29 14.01
CA LYS A 184 -16.27 2.42 12.91
C LYS A 184 -14.82 2.22 13.37
N TYR A 185 -14.55 2.42 14.67
CA TYR A 185 -13.22 2.35 15.26
C TYR A 185 -13.01 1.10 16.13
N VAL A 186 -14.00 0.73 16.93
CA VAL A 186 -13.97 -0.46 17.80
C VAL A 186 -15.00 -1.51 17.38
N ASP A 187 -14.74 -2.77 17.71
CA ASP A 187 -15.74 -3.84 17.63
C ASP A 187 -16.72 -3.69 18.81
N THR A 188 -17.91 -3.13 18.55
CA THR A 188 -18.95 -2.97 19.58
C THR A 188 -19.65 -4.27 19.97
N THR A 189 -19.36 -5.38 19.28
CA THR A 189 -19.92 -6.70 19.62
C THR A 189 -19.04 -7.48 20.58
N ASP A 190 -17.80 -7.03 20.80
CA ASP A 190 -16.87 -7.61 21.77
C ASP A 190 -17.20 -7.15 23.20
N VAL A 191 -18.25 -7.78 23.76
CA VAL A 191 -18.82 -7.44 25.07
C VAL A 191 -18.75 -8.62 26.03
N GLY A 192 -18.60 -8.31 27.32
CA GLY A 192 -18.64 -9.29 28.40
C GLY A 192 -20.06 -9.78 28.69
N GLY A 193 -20.20 -10.70 29.65
CA GLY A 193 -21.51 -11.24 30.07
C GLY A 193 -22.47 -10.21 30.66
N ASP A 194 -21.98 -9.02 31.02
CA ASP A 194 -22.77 -7.88 31.49
C ASP A 194 -23.15 -6.90 30.36
N GLY A 195 -22.80 -7.22 29.11
CA GLY A 195 -23.08 -6.39 27.93
C GLY A 195 -22.16 -5.17 27.76
N LYS A 196 -21.14 -5.01 28.60
CA LYS A 196 -20.16 -3.92 28.46
C LYS A 196 -19.00 -4.33 27.55
N GLN A 197 -18.45 -3.35 26.83
CA GLN A 197 -17.28 -3.57 25.97
C GLN A 197 -16.09 -4.11 26.77
N ILE A 198 -15.43 -5.11 26.21
CA ILE A 198 -14.24 -5.73 26.81
C ILE A 198 -13.03 -4.83 26.58
N MET A 199 -12.41 -4.41 27.68
CA MET A 199 -11.10 -3.76 27.67
C MET A 199 -10.05 -4.85 27.87
N HIS A 200 -9.20 -5.08 26.87
CA HIS A 200 -8.24 -6.18 26.86
C HIS A 200 -6.92 -5.84 27.56
N ASP A 201 -6.53 -4.57 27.56
CA ASP A 201 -5.31 -4.09 28.21
C ASP A 201 -5.42 -2.59 28.48
N GLY A 202 -5.26 -2.10 29.71
CA GLY A 202 -5.08 -0.66 30.05
C GLY A 202 -5.70 0.43 29.14
N GLY A 203 -6.98 0.34 28.75
CA GLY A 203 -7.64 1.31 27.85
C GLY A 203 -7.68 0.91 26.36
N TRP A 204 -7.29 -0.31 26.03
CA TRP A 204 -7.27 -0.88 24.68
C TRP A 204 -8.45 -1.82 24.47
N TYR A 205 -9.13 -1.61 23.34
CA TYR A 205 -10.33 -2.34 22.93
C TYR A 205 -10.07 -3.00 21.59
N LYS A 206 -10.82 -4.08 21.30
CA LYS A 206 -10.73 -4.75 20.01
C LYS A 206 -11.11 -3.79 18.89
N ALA A 207 -10.28 -3.73 17.86
CA ALA A 207 -10.52 -2.89 16.69
C ALA A 207 -11.74 -3.37 15.90
N SER A 208 -12.46 -2.45 15.24
CA SER A 208 -13.49 -2.85 14.28
C SER A 208 -12.87 -3.63 13.11
N LYS A 209 -13.61 -4.58 12.54
CA LYS A 209 -13.14 -5.38 11.40
C LYS A 209 -12.75 -4.50 10.20
N ASP A 210 -13.51 -3.45 9.92
CA ASP A 210 -13.25 -2.53 8.81
C ASP A 210 -11.98 -1.71 9.04
N LEU A 211 -11.75 -1.25 10.27
CA LEU A 211 -10.54 -0.49 10.60
C LEU A 211 -9.31 -1.40 10.54
N LEU A 212 -9.42 -2.62 11.03
CA LEU A 212 -8.37 -3.63 10.91
C LEU A 212 -8.06 -3.92 9.43
N ALA A 213 -9.07 -4.11 8.59
CA ALA A 213 -8.88 -4.33 7.15
C ALA A 213 -8.15 -3.15 6.48
N TYR A 214 -8.44 -1.91 6.88
CA TYR A 214 -7.71 -0.72 6.42
C TYR A 214 -6.21 -0.77 6.76
N TYR A 215 -5.85 -1.08 8.00
CA TYR A 215 -4.45 -1.16 8.43
C TYR A 215 -3.72 -2.41 7.93
N LEU A 216 -4.46 -3.48 7.63
CA LEU A 216 -3.92 -4.68 7.03
C LEU A 216 -3.61 -4.48 5.54
N ASP A 217 -4.32 -3.61 4.82
CA ASP A 217 -4.12 -3.42 3.38
C ASP A 217 -2.86 -2.59 3.09
N PRO A 218 -1.77 -3.18 2.55
CA PRO A 218 -0.52 -2.46 2.34
C PRO A 218 -0.64 -1.33 1.32
N ARG A 219 -1.63 -1.37 0.42
CA ARG A 219 -1.85 -0.34 -0.62
C ARG A 219 -2.19 1.03 -0.03
N ASN A 220 -2.73 1.06 1.19
CA ASN A 220 -3.09 2.28 1.92
C ASN A 220 -1.88 3.07 2.43
N PHE A 221 -0.68 2.50 2.36
CA PHE A 221 0.51 3.08 2.96
C PHE A 221 1.71 3.11 2.02
N LEU A 222 1.46 3.08 0.71
CA LEU A 222 2.48 3.25 -0.32
C LEU A 222 2.71 4.73 -0.59
N ASP A 223 3.11 5.45 0.45
CA ASP A 223 3.54 6.84 0.41
C ASP A 223 4.93 7.02 0.99
N ASP A 224 5.54 8.18 0.75
CA ASP A 224 6.96 8.39 1.02
C ASP A 224 7.36 8.51 2.50
N ILE A 225 6.37 8.41 3.40
CA ILE A 225 6.56 8.34 4.84
C ILE A 225 6.05 7.00 5.41
N HIS A 226 4.83 6.57 5.07
CA HIS A 226 4.26 5.37 5.69
C HIS A 226 4.75 4.08 5.05
N ILE A 227 5.40 4.13 3.88
CA ILE A 227 6.05 2.97 3.29
C ILE A 227 7.17 2.42 4.19
N PHE A 228 7.71 3.22 5.10
CA PHE A 228 8.73 2.77 6.06
C PHE A 228 8.22 1.68 7.02
N GLN A 229 6.91 1.45 7.12
CA GLN A 229 6.40 0.25 7.80
C GLN A 229 6.74 -1.05 7.07
N PHE A 230 7.13 -0.96 5.79
CA PHE A 230 7.61 -2.05 4.96
C PHE A 230 9.13 -2.01 4.77
N GLU A 231 9.87 -1.09 5.41
CA GLU A 231 11.33 -1.02 5.28
C GLU A 231 11.95 -2.35 5.70
N ASN A 232 12.83 -2.89 4.87
CA ASN A 232 13.62 -4.07 5.18
C ASN A 232 14.66 -3.74 6.25
N LEU A 233 14.37 -4.13 7.49
CA LEU A 233 15.22 -3.91 8.65
C LEU A 233 16.41 -4.87 8.71
N SER A 234 16.57 -5.79 7.76
CA SER A 234 17.76 -6.62 7.63
C SER A 234 18.91 -5.86 6.97
N PHE A 235 20.15 -6.18 7.32
CA PHE A 235 21.32 -5.60 6.65
C PHE A 235 21.35 -6.01 5.17
N ASN A 236 21.46 -5.04 4.26
CA ASN A 236 21.65 -5.24 2.83
C ASN A 236 22.79 -4.33 2.35
N GLU A 237 23.87 -4.90 1.82
CA GLU A 237 25.05 -4.14 1.37
C GLU A 237 24.80 -3.26 0.14
N ASN A 238 23.73 -3.53 -0.63
CA ASN A 238 23.32 -2.70 -1.76
C ASN A 238 22.48 -1.49 -1.34
N VAL A 239 22.09 -1.42 -0.07
CA VAL A 239 21.25 -0.35 0.50
C VAL A 239 22.05 0.41 1.56
N HIS A 240 22.68 -0.32 2.47
CA HIS A 240 23.34 0.25 3.63
C HIS A 240 24.82 0.48 3.36
N THR A 241 25.21 1.75 3.38
CA THR A 241 26.61 2.16 3.26
C THR A 241 27.09 2.79 4.56
N LEU A 242 28.41 2.83 4.73
CA LEU A 242 29.03 3.54 5.84
C LEU A 242 28.65 5.03 5.82
N ASP A 243 28.66 5.67 4.64
CA ASP A 243 28.30 7.08 4.49
C ASP A 243 26.82 7.35 4.74
N GLY A 244 25.92 6.50 4.24
CA GLY A 244 24.50 6.59 4.56
C GLY A 244 24.26 6.44 6.07
N THR A 245 25.01 5.56 6.74
CA THR A 245 24.96 5.43 8.21
C THR A 245 25.39 6.74 8.87
N GLY A 246 26.47 7.37 8.39
CA GLY A 246 26.88 8.69 8.87
C GLY A 246 25.79 9.75 8.69
N ALA A 247 25.17 9.80 7.52
CA ALA A 247 24.10 10.76 7.24
C ALA A 247 22.85 10.54 8.13
N THR A 248 22.52 9.30 8.53
CA THR A 248 21.44 9.08 9.53
C THR A 248 21.77 9.58 10.94
N LEU A 249 23.06 9.70 11.26
CA LEU A 249 23.55 10.22 12.53
C LEU A 249 23.67 11.76 12.51
N ALA A 250 23.53 12.39 11.34
CA ALA A 250 23.77 13.81 11.16
C ALA A 250 23.05 14.68 12.21
N ASN A 251 23.76 15.70 12.72
CA ASN A 251 23.23 16.63 13.73
C ASN A 251 22.78 15.95 15.03
N SER A 252 23.45 14.86 15.42
CA SER A 252 23.26 14.20 16.72
C SER A 252 24.53 14.16 17.54
N PHE A 253 24.42 13.74 18.80
CA PHE A 253 25.57 13.48 19.68
C PHE A 253 26.55 12.42 19.15
N MET A 254 26.19 11.71 18.06
CA MET A 254 26.95 10.63 17.43
C MET A 254 27.74 11.04 16.18
N ASP A 255 27.48 12.22 15.60
CA ASP A 255 28.05 12.66 14.30
C ASP A 255 29.20 13.68 14.43
N GLY A 256 29.40 14.25 15.62
CA GLY A 256 30.47 15.21 15.90
C GLY A 256 30.87 15.25 17.37
N SER A 257 31.72 16.22 17.73
CA SER A 257 32.13 16.42 19.12
C SER A 257 30.94 16.79 20.00
N ALA A 258 30.63 15.95 20.99
CA ALA A 258 29.57 16.20 21.97
C ALA A 258 30.08 16.01 23.40
N THR A 259 29.51 16.75 24.35
CA THR A 259 29.84 16.65 25.77
C THR A 259 28.60 16.62 26.65
N LYS A 260 28.76 16.07 27.86
CA LYS A 260 27.76 16.13 28.92
C LYS A 260 28.41 16.21 30.28
N GLU A 261 27.96 17.15 31.11
CA GLU A 261 28.38 17.24 32.50
C GLU A 261 27.34 16.57 33.41
N TYR A 262 27.81 15.76 34.35
CA TYR A 262 26.98 15.15 35.39
C TYR A 262 27.81 14.91 36.65
N ASN A 263 27.31 15.35 37.81
CA ASN A 263 27.99 15.27 39.11
C ASN A 263 29.47 15.75 39.07
N GLY A 264 29.73 16.87 38.38
CA GLY A 264 31.07 17.46 38.27
C GLY A 264 32.04 16.69 37.38
N LYS A 265 31.58 15.64 36.68
CA LYS A 265 32.35 14.88 35.68
C LYS A 265 31.85 15.21 34.27
N VAL A 266 32.79 15.46 33.36
CA VAL A 266 32.50 15.67 31.93
C VAL A 266 32.70 14.37 31.16
N TYR A 267 31.67 13.98 30.43
CA TYR A 267 31.66 12.89 29.45
C TYR A 267 31.74 13.49 28.06
N SER A 268 32.45 12.84 27.14
CA SER A 268 32.65 13.38 25.80
C SER A 268 32.76 12.31 24.72
N TYR A 269 32.32 12.67 23.52
CA TYR A 269 32.51 11.94 22.28
C TYR A 269 33.21 12.85 21.27
N PRO A 270 34.53 13.08 21.39
CA PRO A 270 35.26 13.95 20.46
C PRO A 270 35.15 13.40 19.03
N GLY A 271 34.69 14.22 18.08
CA GLY A 271 34.46 13.82 16.69
C GLY A 271 33.48 12.64 16.53
N GLY A 272 32.53 12.48 17.46
CA GLY A 272 31.60 11.34 17.45
C GLY A 272 32.28 10.00 17.72
N ALA A 273 33.45 10.02 18.39
CA ALA A 273 34.24 8.83 18.67
C ALA A 273 34.37 8.53 20.17
N PHE A 274 34.61 7.25 20.47
CA PHE A 274 34.83 6.74 21.82
C PHE A 274 35.98 5.71 21.86
N PRO A 275 36.56 5.44 23.05
CA PRO A 275 37.67 4.48 23.18
C PRO A 275 37.27 3.06 22.76
N TYR A 276 38.13 2.41 21.99
CA TYR A 276 37.95 1.03 21.53
C TYR A 276 39.30 0.38 21.19
N ASN A 277 39.57 -0.81 21.75
CA ASN A 277 40.79 -1.60 21.50
C ASN A 277 42.12 -0.83 21.54
N GLY A 278 42.31 0.02 22.55
CA GLY A 278 43.52 0.84 22.71
C GLY A 278 43.63 2.06 21.78
N GLY A 279 42.63 2.27 20.92
CA GLY A 279 42.45 3.47 20.09
C GLY A 279 41.05 4.07 20.26
N SER A 280 40.48 4.58 19.18
CA SER A 280 39.10 5.09 19.13
C SER A 280 38.35 4.57 17.91
N ILE A 281 37.02 4.56 18.01
CA ILE A 281 36.10 4.25 16.91
C ILE A 281 34.95 5.27 16.92
N THR A 282 34.46 5.64 15.74
CA THR A 282 33.29 6.52 15.62
C THR A 282 31.99 5.74 15.81
N PHE A 283 30.91 6.40 16.26
CA PHE A 283 29.58 5.80 16.25
C PHE A 283 29.19 5.30 14.86
N LYS A 284 29.49 6.10 13.82
CA LYS A 284 29.29 5.72 12.41
C LYS A 284 29.88 4.35 12.08
N GLN A 285 31.17 4.15 12.39
CA GLN A 285 31.87 2.90 12.10
C GLN A 285 31.37 1.75 12.98
N ALA A 286 31.24 1.99 14.29
CA ALA A 286 30.80 0.96 15.23
C ALA A 286 29.39 0.44 14.91
N ILE A 287 28.43 1.34 14.65
CA ILE A 287 27.06 0.98 14.29
C ILE A 287 27.06 0.19 12.98
N TYR A 288 27.74 0.66 11.94
CA TYR A 288 27.79 -0.05 10.66
C TYR A 288 28.36 -1.47 10.79
N ASP A 289 29.49 -1.63 11.48
CA ASP A 289 30.14 -2.93 11.66
C ASP A 289 29.29 -3.89 12.51
N LEU A 290 28.71 -3.39 13.60
CA LEU A 290 27.82 -4.19 14.45
C LEU A 290 26.54 -4.58 13.71
N CYS A 291 25.93 -3.65 12.98
CA CYS A 291 24.73 -3.92 12.19
C CYS A 291 25.00 -4.94 11.08
N LYS A 292 26.16 -4.86 10.41
CA LYS A 292 26.61 -5.89 9.46
C LYS A 292 26.81 -7.25 10.14
N LYS A 293 27.45 -7.28 11.31
CA LYS A 293 27.69 -8.51 12.10
C LYS A 293 26.38 -9.18 12.52
N TYR A 294 25.40 -8.40 13.01
CA TYR A 294 24.11 -8.89 13.50
C TYR A 294 23.00 -8.89 12.45
N LYS A 295 23.32 -8.58 11.19
CA LYS A 295 22.41 -8.58 10.03
C LYS A 295 21.17 -7.69 10.19
N VAL A 296 21.34 -6.52 10.79
CA VAL A 296 20.29 -5.50 10.98
C VAL A 296 20.62 -4.21 10.23
N SER A 297 19.60 -3.44 9.84
CA SER A 297 19.75 -2.14 9.17
C SER A 297 20.44 -1.12 10.09
N PRO A 298 21.59 -0.55 9.69
CA PRO A 298 22.23 0.53 10.42
C PRO A 298 21.41 1.83 10.37
N TYR A 299 20.58 2.03 9.35
CA TYR A 299 19.71 3.21 9.24
C TYR A 299 18.58 3.12 10.28
N HIS A 300 17.97 1.94 10.41
CA HIS A 300 16.99 1.66 11.45
C HIS A 300 17.59 1.83 12.86
N VAL A 301 18.76 1.22 13.11
CA VAL A 301 19.44 1.31 14.42
C VAL A 301 19.78 2.75 14.78
N ALA A 302 20.38 3.52 13.85
CA ALA A 302 20.69 4.93 14.07
C ALA A 302 19.44 5.76 14.35
N GLY A 303 18.36 5.54 13.58
CA GLY A 303 17.06 6.17 13.80
C GLY A 303 16.48 5.85 15.18
N ARG A 304 16.53 4.58 15.61
CA ARG A 304 16.08 4.14 16.94
C ARG A 304 16.87 4.81 18.05
N ILE A 305 18.20 4.82 18.01
CA ILE A 305 19.00 5.48 19.05
C ILE A 305 18.59 6.95 19.22
N ARG A 306 18.26 7.65 18.13
CA ARG A 306 17.81 9.05 18.19
C ARG A 306 16.38 9.22 18.69
N VAL A 307 15.51 8.23 18.49
CA VAL A 307 14.19 8.18 19.15
C VAL A 307 14.38 7.99 20.65
N GLU A 308 15.21 7.03 21.05
CA GLU A 308 15.36 6.62 22.44
C GLU A 308 16.16 7.62 23.29
N MET A 309 17.22 8.20 22.74
CA MET A 309 18.15 9.08 23.47
C MET A 309 17.95 10.57 23.17
N GLY A 310 17.12 10.90 22.18
CA GLY A 310 17.03 12.24 21.58
C GLY A 310 18.27 12.61 20.75
N ASN A 311 18.16 13.64 19.91
CA ASN A 311 19.27 14.07 19.04
C ASN A 311 20.55 14.37 19.82
N MET A 312 20.45 14.98 21.00
CA MET A 312 21.60 15.39 21.80
C MET A 312 21.98 14.39 22.90
N GLY A 313 21.36 13.19 22.93
CA GLY A 313 21.66 12.20 23.96
C GLY A 313 21.31 12.70 25.37
N THR A 314 20.12 13.23 25.58
CA THR A 314 19.76 13.85 26.88
C THR A 314 19.63 12.84 28.03
N SER A 315 19.48 11.55 27.75
CA SER A 315 19.53 10.49 28.75
C SER A 315 20.94 10.34 29.34
N LEU A 316 21.07 9.97 30.63
CA LEU A 316 22.36 9.63 31.25
C LEU A 316 22.92 8.29 30.73
N LEU A 317 22.05 7.42 30.23
CA LEU A 317 22.39 6.11 29.67
C LEU A 317 23.23 6.21 28.40
N ALA A 318 23.05 7.26 27.60
CA ALA A 318 23.85 7.50 26.40
C ALA A 318 25.33 7.83 26.71
N TRP A 319 25.66 8.13 27.97
CA TRP A 319 26.98 8.64 28.36
C TRP A 319 27.69 7.74 29.37
N GLY A 320 27.05 6.67 29.86
CA GLY A 320 27.61 5.86 30.94
C GLY A 320 27.71 6.63 32.25
N ALA A 321 26.86 7.65 32.43
CA ALA A 321 27.00 8.58 33.55
C ALA A 321 26.54 7.98 34.90
N LEU A 322 25.77 6.89 34.84
CA LEU A 322 25.40 6.08 35.99
C LEU A 322 26.27 4.81 35.99
N ASP A 323 27.33 4.83 36.79
CA ASP A 323 28.14 3.64 37.10
C ASP A 323 28.72 2.94 35.84
N SER A 324 29.15 3.76 34.87
CA SER A 324 29.70 3.31 33.57
C SER A 324 28.74 2.47 32.73
N ALA A 325 27.43 2.48 33.01
CA ALA A 325 26.45 1.68 32.29
C ALA A 325 25.90 2.40 31.05
N TYR A 326 26.11 1.82 29.86
CA TYR A 326 25.67 2.34 28.57
C TYR A 326 24.44 1.60 28.05
N ASN A 327 23.38 2.33 27.73
CA ASN A 327 22.13 1.76 27.21
C ASN A 327 21.48 2.72 26.20
N PHE A 328 21.78 2.53 24.93
CA PHE A 328 21.31 3.43 23.85
C PHE A 328 19.86 3.17 23.41
N PHE A 329 19.20 2.16 23.99
CA PHE A 329 17.90 1.66 23.54
C PHE A 329 16.87 1.52 24.67
N ASN A 330 17.15 2.10 25.84
CA ASN A 330 16.26 2.09 27.01
C ASN A 330 15.81 0.68 27.47
N TYR A 331 16.60 -0.37 27.21
CA TYR A 331 16.24 -1.71 27.69
C TYR A 331 16.20 -1.76 29.22
N GLY A 332 15.10 -2.25 29.78
CA GLY A 332 14.89 -2.28 31.24
C GLY A 332 14.64 -0.91 31.87
N ALA A 333 14.43 0.16 31.08
CA ALA A 333 14.24 1.51 31.58
C ALA A 333 12.75 1.84 31.79
N TRP A 334 12.20 1.43 32.93
CA TRP A 334 10.85 1.82 33.37
C TRP A 334 10.86 2.04 34.88
N GLU A 335 9.92 2.85 35.38
CA GLU A 335 9.85 3.18 36.80
C GLU A 335 9.28 2.00 37.60
N HIS A 336 10.10 1.46 38.51
CA HIS A 336 9.70 0.43 39.47
C HIS A 336 10.69 0.35 40.62
N ASP A 337 10.31 -0.37 41.68
CA ASP A 337 11.12 -0.58 42.89
C ASP A 337 11.65 0.72 43.51
N GLY A 338 10.89 1.81 43.38
CA GLY A 338 11.25 3.14 43.89
C GLY A 338 12.39 3.83 43.12
N ARG A 339 12.79 3.32 41.95
CA ARG A 339 13.82 3.90 41.09
C ARG A 339 13.21 4.50 39.83
N THR A 340 13.89 5.52 39.31
CA THR A 340 13.57 6.13 38.01
C THR A 340 13.86 5.15 36.87
N ALA A 341 13.21 5.35 35.72
CA ALA A 341 13.46 4.57 34.51
C ALA A 341 14.94 4.56 34.11
N VAL A 342 15.64 5.70 34.24
CA VAL A 342 17.06 5.84 33.89
C VAL A 342 17.95 5.01 34.82
N GLU A 343 17.65 4.95 36.12
CA GLU A 343 18.39 4.11 37.08
C GLU A 343 18.20 2.62 36.80
N ASN A 344 16.95 2.18 36.56
CA ASN A 344 16.67 0.78 36.23
C ASN A 344 17.32 0.37 34.90
N GLY A 345 17.30 1.25 33.89
CA GLY A 345 18.00 1.03 32.63
C GLY A 345 19.52 0.91 32.77
N ALA A 346 20.12 1.61 33.75
CA ALA A 346 21.55 1.51 34.05
C ALA A 346 21.89 0.18 34.74
N ILE A 347 21.06 -0.25 35.71
CA ILE A 347 21.20 -1.56 36.36
C ILE A 347 21.14 -2.69 35.33
N TYR A 348 20.11 -2.66 34.47
CA TYR A 348 19.91 -3.65 33.41
C TYR A 348 21.15 -3.79 32.50
N ALA A 349 21.72 -2.65 32.11
CA ALA A 349 22.90 -2.58 31.26
C ALA A 349 24.15 -3.10 31.97
N LYS A 350 24.35 -2.73 33.24
CA LYS A 350 25.50 -3.16 34.04
C LYS A 350 25.49 -4.67 34.27
N GLU A 351 24.34 -5.26 34.59
CA GLU A 351 24.18 -6.72 34.74
C GLU A 351 24.54 -7.52 33.48
N ARG A 352 24.45 -6.87 32.30
CA ARG A 352 24.78 -7.47 31.00
C ARG A 352 26.17 -7.10 30.50
N GLY A 353 26.98 -6.42 31.32
CA GLY A 353 28.34 -6.02 30.97
C GLY A 353 28.41 -4.90 29.94
N TRP A 354 27.36 -4.08 29.80
CA TRP A 354 27.34 -2.93 28.88
C TRP A 354 28.07 -1.74 29.51
N THR A 355 29.35 -1.93 29.84
CA THR A 355 30.16 -0.98 30.62
C THR A 355 31.04 -0.06 29.76
N THR A 356 30.92 -0.15 28.44
CA THR A 356 31.57 0.72 27.46
C THR A 356 30.56 1.13 26.39
N PRO A 357 30.79 2.24 25.65
CA PRO A 357 29.90 2.62 24.55
C PRO A 357 29.76 1.49 23.51
N TYR A 358 30.86 0.81 23.16
CA TYR A 358 30.82 -0.32 22.23
C TYR A 358 29.95 -1.47 22.75
N ALA A 359 30.12 -1.87 24.03
CA ALA A 359 29.36 -2.97 24.62
C ALA A 359 27.86 -2.65 24.73
N GLY A 360 27.50 -1.39 25.05
CA GLY A 360 26.11 -0.94 25.06
C GLY A 360 25.47 -0.92 23.67
N LEU A 361 26.22 -0.48 22.64
CA LEU A 361 25.76 -0.56 21.24
C LEU A 361 25.58 -2.02 20.82
N GLU A 362 26.60 -2.85 21.00
CA GLU A 362 26.56 -4.26 20.60
C GLU A 362 25.43 -5.03 21.27
N GLY A 363 25.27 -4.85 22.58
CA GLY A 363 24.23 -5.51 23.36
C GLY A 363 22.82 -5.14 22.90
N GLY A 364 22.57 -3.85 22.67
CA GLY A 364 21.29 -3.38 22.17
C GLY A 364 21.00 -3.78 20.72
N ILE A 365 21.98 -3.67 19.83
CA ILE A 365 21.85 -4.10 18.42
C ILE A 365 21.58 -5.61 18.33
N LYS A 366 22.27 -6.42 19.13
CA LYS A 366 22.03 -7.86 19.23
C LYS A 366 20.60 -8.16 19.69
N ALA A 367 20.08 -7.39 20.65
CA ALA A 367 18.70 -7.54 21.13
C ALA A 367 17.66 -7.17 20.06
N ILE A 368 17.88 -6.08 19.31
CA ILE A 368 17.03 -5.68 18.17
C ILE A 368 16.98 -6.77 17.11
N ALA A 369 18.12 -7.38 16.78
CA ALA A 369 18.19 -8.43 15.76
C ALA A 369 17.50 -9.74 16.19
N GLY A 370 17.60 -10.09 17.47
CA GLY A 370 17.38 -11.45 17.96
C GLY A 370 15.95 -11.98 17.86
N ASN A 371 14.93 -11.14 18.11
CA ASN A 371 13.57 -11.66 18.28
C ASN A 371 12.77 -11.69 16.97
N TYR A 372 12.91 -10.67 16.10
CA TYR A 372 12.03 -10.52 14.93
C TYR A 372 12.80 -10.50 13.61
N ILE A 373 13.81 -9.65 13.49
CA ILE A 373 14.53 -9.41 12.23
C ILE A 373 15.24 -10.68 11.76
N SER A 374 15.90 -11.40 12.66
CA SER A 374 16.67 -12.60 12.31
C SER A 374 15.82 -13.80 11.90
N ILE A 375 14.54 -13.84 12.27
CA ILE A 375 13.62 -14.93 11.93
C ILE A 375 12.75 -14.61 10.70
N GLY A 376 12.85 -13.40 10.14
CA GLY A 376 12.16 -12.99 8.91
C GLY A 376 11.05 -11.96 9.11
N GLN A 377 10.67 -11.61 10.34
CA GLN A 377 9.79 -10.46 10.66
C GLN A 377 10.60 -9.16 10.62
N ASN A 378 11.19 -8.89 9.47
CA ASN A 378 12.15 -7.81 9.25
C ASN A 378 11.53 -6.54 8.65
N THR A 379 10.24 -6.30 8.92
CA THR A 379 9.59 -4.99 8.70
C THR A 379 8.68 -4.71 9.89
N PRO A 380 8.42 -3.43 10.25
CA PRO A 380 7.43 -3.10 11.28
C PRO A 380 6.06 -3.74 11.02
N TYR A 381 5.65 -3.83 9.75
CA TYR A 381 4.42 -4.50 9.36
C TYR A 381 4.44 -6.01 9.69
N PHE A 382 5.53 -6.73 9.36
CA PHE A 382 5.63 -8.16 9.67
C PHE A 382 5.80 -8.44 11.17
N GLN A 383 6.34 -7.49 11.93
CA GLN A 383 6.37 -7.55 13.39
C GLN A 383 4.97 -7.42 13.99
N LYS A 384 4.09 -6.61 13.40
CA LYS A 384 2.68 -6.53 13.82
C LYS A 384 1.87 -7.72 13.36
N PHE A 385 1.79 -8.00 12.06
CA PHE A 385 0.79 -8.94 11.53
C PHE A 385 1.28 -10.39 11.38
N ASN A 386 2.60 -10.62 11.49
CA ASN A 386 3.27 -11.90 11.23
C ASN A 386 2.65 -12.78 10.12
N VAL A 387 2.80 -12.33 8.88
CA VAL A 387 2.32 -13.05 7.68
C VAL A 387 3.43 -13.75 6.92
N VAL A 388 4.59 -13.93 7.56
CA VAL A 388 5.82 -14.43 6.91
C VAL A 388 6.54 -15.53 7.70
N VAL A 389 6.30 -15.66 9.02
CA VAL A 389 6.91 -16.71 9.85
C VAL A 389 5.81 -17.53 10.52
N PRO A 390 5.58 -18.78 10.10
CA PRO A 390 4.67 -19.66 10.82
C PRO A 390 5.29 -20.13 12.14
N ASP A 391 4.44 -20.48 13.11
CA ASP A 391 4.85 -21.14 14.34
C ASP A 391 5.22 -22.62 14.09
N SER A 392 5.53 -23.35 15.17
CA SER A 392 5.91 -24.77 15.08
C SER A 392 4.81 -25.68 14.54
N ASN A 393 3.55 -25.25 14.54
CA ASN A 393 2.41 -25.98 14.00
C ASN A 393 2.10 -25.60 12.54
N GLY A 394 2.82 -24.64 11.98
CA GLY A 394 2.56 -24.11 10.64
C GLY A 394 1.55 -22.96 10.63
N ASP A 395 1.11 -22.48 11.80
CA ASP A 395 0.13 -21.41 11.91
C ASP A 395 0.82 -20.04 11.86
N TYR A 396 0.27 -19.12 11.07
CA TYR A 396 0.73 -17.73 11.01
C TYR A 396 0.10 -16.90 12.14
N PHE A 397 0.37 -15.58 12.18
CA PHE A 397 -0.28 -14.62 13.08
C PHE A 397 0.14 -14.68 14.57
N GLY A 398 0.89 -15.70 15.00
CA GLY A 398 1.55 -15.70 16.32
C GLY A 398 2.74 -14.74 16.40
N HIS A 399 3.38 -14.62 17.56
CA HIS A 399 4.65 -13.86 17.73
C HIS A 399 4.59 -12.43 17.15
N GLN A 400 3.55 -11.68 17.54
CA GLN A 400 3.39 -10.27 17.19
C GLN A 400 4.04 -9.37 18.24
N TYR A 401 4.78 -8.37 17.78
CA TYR A 401 5.48 -7.42 18.66
C TYR A 401 4.51 -6.54 19.46
N MET A 402 3.31 -6.30 18.94
CA MET A 402 2.34 -5.38 19.52
C MET A 402 0.93 -5.71 19.07
N THR A 403 -0.06 -5.30 19.87
CA THR A 403 -1.48 -5.46 19.58
C THR A 403 -2.09 -4.25 18.87
N ASN A 404 -1.48 -3.06 19.00
CA ASN A 404 -1.95 -1.83 18.36
C ASN A 404 -1.84 -1.91 16.83
N ILE A 405 -2.97 -1.89 16.13
CA ILE A 405 -3.02 -1.97 14.65
C ILE A 405 -2.42 -0.74 13.95
N MET A 406 -2.38 0.41 14.63
CA MET A 406 -1.88 1.67 14.07
C MET A 406 -0.36 1.82 14.26
N ALA A 407 0.26 0.95 15.05
CA ALA A 407 1.63 1.14 15.48
C ALA A 407 2.64 1.13 14.33
N PRO A 408 2.62 0.18 13.36
CA PRO A 408 3.53 0.21 12.21
C PRO A 408 3.48 1.54 11.46
N THR A 409 2.28 2.08 11.25
CA THR A 409 2.06 3.36 10.58
C THR A 409 2.62 4.54 11.40
N SER A 410 2.36 4.58 12.71
CA SER A 410 2.86 5.66 13.58
C SER A 410 4.38 5.64 13.75
N GLU A 411 4.98 4.45 13.79
CA GLU A 411 6.43 4.27 13.82
C GLU A 411 7.05 4.70 12.49
N ALA A 412 6.45 4.31 11.36
CA ALA A 412 6.88 4.76 10.04
C ALA A 412 6.83 6.29 9.91
N ASN A 413 5.77 6.94 10.42
CA ASN A 413 5.69 8.40 10.45
C ASN A 413 6.85 9.03 11.23
N THR A 414 7.19 8.47 12.38
CA THR A 414 8.28 8.95 13.23
C THR A 414 9.65 8.69 12.61
N THR A 415 9.93 7.45 12.18
CA THR A 415 11.23 7.04 11.64
C THR A 415 11.46 7.64 10.25
N GLY A 416 10.49 7.53 9.35
CA GLY A 416 10.56 8.08 7.99
C GLY A 416 10.82 9.58 7.99
N THR A 417 10.09 10.35 8.81
CA THR A 417 10.32 11.80 8.97
C THR A 417 11.73 12.10 9.46
N LYS A 418 12.20 11.40 10.51
CA LYS A 418 13.56 11.60 11.04
C LYS A 418 14.63 11.25 10.01
N LEU A 419 14.47 10.18 9.23
CA LEU A 419 15.40 9.83 8.18
C LEU A 419 15.44 10.94 7.12
N LYS A 420 14.28 11.41 6.66
CA LYS A 420 14.15 12.53 5.72
C LYS A 420 14.88 13.78 6.21
N ASP A 421 14.66 14.16 7.46
CA ASP A 421 15.31 15.31 8.09
C ASP A 421 16.84 15.16 8.16
N SER A 422 17.32 13.94 8.37
CA SER A 422 18.76 13.67 8.56
C SER A 422 19.52 13.65 7.25
N PHE A 423 18.94 13.01 6.25
CA PHE A 423 19.52 13.00 4.91
C PHE A 423 19.31 14.34 4.19
N GLY A 424 18.30 15.13 4.60
CA GLY A 424 17.98 16.41 3.99
C GLY A 424 17.77 16.29 2.48
N SER A 425 18.41 17.16 1.71
CA SER A 425 18.33 17.16 0.24
C SER A 425 18.89 15.87 -0.40
N SER A 426 19.72 15.11 0.30
CA SER A 426 20.26 13.84 -0.20
C SER A 426 19.31 12.66 -0.02
N PHE A 427 18.18 12.83 0.67
CA PHE A 427 17.23 11.75 0.95
C PHE A 427 16.70 11.08 -0.32
N THR A 428 16.41 11.87 -1.36
CA THR A 428 15.83 11.35 -2.62
C THR A 428 16.75 10.40 -3.37
N SER A 429 18.07 10.50 -3.15
CA SER A 429 19.07 9.62 -3.76
C SER A 429 19.47 8.45 -2.86
N GLN A 430 19.01 8.40 -1.61
CA GLN A 430 19.35 7.29 -0.72
C GLN A 430 18.63 6.01 -1.15
N PRO A 431 19.35 4.88 -1.26
CA PRO A 431 18.72 3.60 -1.47
C PRO A 431 17.99 3.15 -0.20
N PHE A 432 16.77 2.66 -0.37
CA PHE A 432 16.00 1.94 0.63
C PHE A 432 15.37 0.72 -0.04
N ALA A 433 15.15 -0.36 0.72
CA ALA A 433 14.45 -1.55 0.23
C ALA A 433 13.21 -1.80 1.08
N PHE A 434 12.09 -2.06 0.43
CA PHE A 434 10.79 -2.27 1.06
C PHE A 434 10.27 -3.65 0.72
N ARG A 435 9.84 -4.41 1.73
CA ARG A 435 9.22 -5.72 1.59
C ARG A 435 7.72 -5.59 1.83
N ILE A 436 6.95 -5.60 0.75
CA ILE A 436 5.54 -5.26 0.74
C ILE A 436 4.72 -6.56 0.59
N PRO A 437 3.84 -6.91 1.53
CA PRO A 437 3.05 -8.13 1.44
C PRO A 437 2.06 -8.08 0.27
N VAL A 438 1.87 -9.24 -0.35
CA VAL A 438 0.79 -9.51 -1.31
C VAL A 438 0.03 -10.74 -0.81
N TYR A 439 -1.28 -10.56 -0.65
CA TYR A 439 -2.21 -11.62 -0.24
C TYR A 439 -2.98 -12.17 -1.44
N LEU A 440 -3.44 -13.41 -1.31
CA LEU A 440 -4.36 -14.00 -2.28
C LEU A 440 -5.76 -13.40 -2.09
N ASN A 441 -6.48 -13.16 -3.20
CA ASN A 441 -7.87 -12.73 -3.22
C ASN A 441 -8.15 -11.45 -2.41
N MET A 442 -7.26 -10.45 -2.51
CA MET A 442 -7.50 -9.13 -1.96
C MET A 442 -8.69 -8.42 -2.65
N PRO A 443 -9.34 -7.46 -1.96
CA PRO A 443 -10.34 -6.60 -2.59
C PRO A 443 -9.74 -5.87 -3.80
N GLU A 444 -10.55 -5.66 -4.84
CA GLU A 444 -10.11 -5.02 -6.10
C GLU A 444 -9.44 -3.66 -5.85
N ASN A 445 -10.03 -2.84 -4.97
CA ASN A 445 -9.52 -1.56 -4.56
C ASN A 445 -8.95 -1.63 -3.13
N ALA A 446 -8.06 -0.69 -2.81
CA ALA A 446 -7.56 -0.53 -1.45
C ALA A 446 -8.73 -0.27 -0.47
N VAL A 447 -8.70 -0.93 0.69
CA VAL A 447 -9.77 -0.78 1.70
C VAL A 447 -9.81 0.65 2.20
N GLU A 448 -10.97 1.30 2.19
CA GLU A 448 -11.11 2.68 2.66
C GLU A 448 -11.01 2.80 4.20
N ASN A 449 -10.52 3.94 4.68
CA ASN A 449 -10.46 4.20 6.12
C ASN A 449 -11.86 4.50 6.68
N PRO A 450 -12.43 3.64 7.54
CA PRO A 450 -13.82 3.79 7.99
C PRO A 450 -14.03 5.01 8.91
N VAL A 451 -12.96 5.55 9.52
CA VAL A 451 -13.03 6.72 10.41
C VAL A 451 -12.62 8.04 9.74
N SER A 452 -12.18 7.97 8.48
CA SER A 452 -12.07 9.18 7.66
C SER A 452 -13.48 9.62 7.29
N SER A 453 -13.85 10.85 7.65
CA SER A 453 -15.14 11.40 7.25
C SER A 453 -15.12 11.65 5.74
N GLN A 454 -15.79 10.83 4.94
CA GLN A 454 -16.42 11.38 3.74
C GLN A 454 -17.51 12.36 4.22
N TYR A 455 -17.16 13.61 4.50
CA TYR A 455 -18.13 14.68 4.35
C TYR A 455 -18.16 14.98 2.86
N VAL A 456 -19.21 14.52 2.20
CA VAL A 456 -19.63 15.11 0.94
C VAL A 456 -20.72 16.09 1.28
N PRO A 457 -20.62 17.35 0.81
CA PRO A 457 -21.74 18.27 0.94
C PRO A 457 -22.98 17.59 0.36
N SER A 458 -24.08 17.83 1.07
CA SER A 458 -25.45 17.45 0.73
C SER A 458 -25.87 17.98 -0.64
N SER A 459 -25.30 17.36 -1.67
CA SER A 459 -25.74 17.39 -3.05
C SER A 459 -25.21 16.23 -3.90
N ASN A 460 -24.32 15.32 -3.44
CA ASN A 460 -23.94 14.10 -4.19
C ASN A 460 -23.19 12.99 -3.38
N LEU A 461 -23.70 12.57 -2.22
CA LEU A 461 -23.43 11.21 -1.70
C LEU A 461 -24.72 10.51 -1.36
N VAL A 462 -25.02 9.48 -2.16
CA VAL A 462 -25.76 8.30 -1.75
C VAL A 462 -24.95 7.11 -2.26
N THR A 463 -24.08 6.57 -1.40
CA THR A 463 -23.79 5.13 -1.41
C THR A 463 -24.81 4.40 -0.53
N ASP A 464 -26.10 4.74 -0.67
CA ASP A 464 -27.13 3.73 -0.46
C ASP A 464 -27.14 2.87 -1.72
N SER A 465 -26.58 1.67 -1.59
CA SER A 465 -27.04 0.60 -2.45
C SER A 465 -28.49 0.35 -2.04
N ILE A 466 -29.44 0.96 -2.76
CA ILE A 466 -30.89 0.78 -2.53
C ILE A 466 -31.39 -0.58 -3.04
N ILE A 467 -30.48 -1.36 -3.64
CA ILE A 467 -30.61 -2.77 -3.98
C ILE A 467 -29.40 -3.55 -3.49
N ALA A 468 -29.57 -4.85 -3.24
CA ALA A 468 -28.52 -5.80 -2.90
C ALA A 468 -28.68 -7.08 -3.73
N SER A 469 -27.58 -7.80 -4.00
CA SER A 469 -27.61 -9.09 -4.69
C SER A 469 -26.48 -9.99 -4.21
N GLU A 470 -26.76 -11.27 -4.03
CA GLU A 470 -25.75 -12.33 -3.84
C GLU A 470 -25.35 -12.98 -5.18
N THR A 471 -26.14 -12.72 -6.23
CA THR A 471 -25.99 -13.35 -7.54
C THR A 471 -25.21 -12.46 -8.50
N TYR A 472 -25.54 -11.17 -8.53
CA TYR A 472 -25.00 -10.17 -9.44
C TYR A 472 -24.10 -9.18 -8.70
N LEU A 473 -23.13 -8.61 -9.42
CA LEU A 473 -22.27 -7.58 -8.88
C LEU A 473 -22.90 -6.22 -9.16
N ILE A 474 -23.03 -5.40 -8.12
CA ILE A 474 -23.60 -4.05 -8.21
C ILE A 474 -22.46 -3.07 -7.92
N SER A 475 -22.04 -2.33 -8.92
CA SER A 475 -20.96 -1.35 -8.79
C SER A 475 -21.49 0.01 -8.33
N GLY A 476 -20.61 0.79 -7.69
CA GLY A 476 -20.95 2.10 -7.12
C GLY A 476 -21.34 3.17 -8.15
N ASP A 477 -20.93 2.99 -9.42
CA ASP A 477 -21.29 3.81 -10.57
C ASP A 477 -22.67 3.44 -11.18
N GLY A 478 -23.41 2.52 -10.56
CA GLY A 478 -24.76 2.16 -11.00
C GLY A 478 -24.74 1.19 -12.17
N ILE A 479 -23.86 0.18 -12.16
CA ILE A 479 -23.86 -0.91 -13.13
C ILE A 479 -24.09 -2.25 -12.44
N ILE A 480 -24.82 -3.14 -13.11
CA ILE A 480 -25.02 -4.52 -12.70
C ILE A 480 -24.31 -5.44 -13.70
N THR A 481 -23.34 -6.21 -13.21
CA THR A 481 -22.60 -7.25 -13.96
C THR A 481 -22.82 -8.62 -13.30
N GLY A 482 -22.23 -9.68 -13.86
CA GLY A 482 -22.55 -11.06 -13.49
C GLY A 482 -23.78 -11.63 -14.19
N VAL A 483 -24.36 -10.88 -15.12
CA VAL A 483 -25.50 -11.30 -15.95
C VAL A 483 -24.98 -12.12 -17.12
N ALA A 484 -25.48 -13.35 -17.26
CA ALA A 484 -25.09 -14.25 -18.35
C ALA A 484 -26.01 -14.09 -19.57
N GLU A 485 -25.51 -14.46 -20.75
CA GLU A 485 -26.32 -14.55 -21.96
C GLU A 485 -27.57 -15.39 -21.74
N GLY A 486 -28.71 -14.90 -22.20
CA GLY A 486 -30.00 -15.58 -22.02
C GLY A 486 -30.60 -15.51 -20.62
N THR A 487 -30.07 -14.70 -19.71
CA THR A 487 -30.73 -14.42 -18.41
C THR A 487 -32.11 -13.82 -18.64
N GLU A 488 -33.15 -14.44 -18.08
CA GLU A 488 -34.52 -13.92 -18.14
C GLU A 488 -34.73 -12.80 -17.12
N VAL A 489 -35.63 -11.85 -17.42
CA VAL A 489 -35.99 -10.74 -16.53
C VAL A 489 -36.39 -11.23 -15.14
N SER A 490 -37.14 -12.34 -15.05
CA SER A 490 -37.54 -12.95 -13.78
C SER A 490 -36.35 -13.46 -12.97
N THR A 491 -35.29 -13.94 -13.63
CA THR A 491 -34.08 -14.43 -12.97
C THR A 491 -33.25 -13.27 -12.45
N LEU A 492 -33.07 -12.21 -13.26
CA LEU A 492 -32.37 -10.99 -12.83
C LEU A 492 -33.07 -10.36 -11.63
N THR A 493 -34.36 -10.08 -11.76
CA THR A 493 -35.14 -9.41 -10.70
C THR A 493 -35.30 -10.29 -9.46
N GLY A 494 -35.44 -11.61 -9.61
CA GLY A 494 -35.44 -12.55 -8.49
C GLY A 494 -34.11 -12.61 -7.72
N GLY A 495 -32.98 -12.34 -8.39
CA GLY A 495 -31.65 -12.28 -7.77
C GLY A 495 -31.30 -10.92 -7.13
N ILE A 496 -32.18 -9.92 -7.21
CA ILE A 496 -31.94 -8.56 -6.71
C ILE A 496 -32.99 -8.21 -5.66
N LYS A 497 -32.53 -7.83 -4.46
CA LYS A 497 -33.39 -7.38 -3.36
C LYS A 497 -33.38 -5.86 -3.29
N VAL A 498 -34.55 -5.23 -3.35
CA VAL A 498 -34.69 -3.81 -2.99
C VAL A 498 -34.57 -3.69 -1.46
N VAL A 499 -33.58 -2.92 -1.00
CA VAL A 499 -33.31 -2.70 0.44
C VAL A 499 -33.82 -1.35 0.92
N MET A 500 -34.25 -0.47 0.01
CA MET A 500 -34.97 0.76 0.34
C MET A 500 -36.40 0.45 0.81
N GLU A 501 -36.76 0.97 1.98
CA GLU A 501 -38.12 0.83 2.53
C GLU A 501 -39.16 1.45 1.60
N GLY A 502 -40.21 0.69 1.25
CA GLY A 502 -41.24 1.11 0.30
C GLY A 502 -40.76 1.26 -1.15
N GLY A 503 -39.56 0.76 -1.48
CA GLY A 503 -39.00 0.78 -2.82
C GLY A 503 -39.57 -0.29 -3.73
N VAL A 504 -39.84 0.07 -4.98
CA VAL A 504 -40.27 -0.86 -6.03
C VAL A 504 -39.28 -0.82 -7.19
N MET A 505 -38.85 -2.00 -7.63
CA MET A 505 -37.94 -2.17 -8.77
C MET A 505 -38.72 -2.36 -10.06
N HIS A 506 -38.30 -1.68 -11.12
CA HIS A 506 -38.81 -1.79 -12.47
C HIS A 506 -37.63 -1.91 -13.44
N LEU A 507 -37.71 -2.81 -14.43
CA LEU A 507 -36.69 -2.93 -15.46
C LEU A 507 -37.21 -2.24 -16.73
N PHE A 508 -36.36 -1.48 -17.40
CA PHE A 508 -36.66 -0.81 -18.65
C PHE A 508 -35.68 -1.22 -19.73
N ASP A 509 -36.15 -1.27 -20.97
CA ASP A 509 -35.25 -1.42 -22.12
C ASP A 509 -34.47 -0.12 -22.41
N ALA A 510 -33.51 -0.20 -23.34
CA ALA A 510 -32.72 0.95 -23.78
C ALA A 510 -33.59 2.08 -24.39
N SER A 511 -34.79 1.78 -24.87
CA SER A 511 -35.74 2.76 -25.42
C SER A 511 -36.64 3.41 -24.35
N GLY A 512 -36.58 2.92 -23.10
CA GLY A 512 -37.37 3.41 -21.98
C GLY A 512 -38.73 2.74 -21.81
N ASN A 513 -38.99 1.61 -22.47
CA ASN A 513 -40.21 0.83 -22.23
C ASN A 513 -39.99 -0.12 -21.05
N GLU A 514 -40.99 -0.25 -20.18
CA GLU A 514 -40.92 -1.17 -19.06
C GLU A 514 -40.93 -2.63 -19.57
N LYS A 515 -39.99 -3.42 -19.06
CA LYS A 515 -39.68 -4.78 -19.49
C LYS A 515 -39.99 -5.75 -18.35
N THR A 516 -41.14 -6.40 -18.43
CA THR A 516 -41.63 -7.33 -17.39
C THR A 516 -41.35 -8.81 -17.70
N SER A 517 -40.89 -9.12 -18.92
CA SER A 517 -40.57 -10.48 -19.36
C SER A 517 -39.56 -10.48 -20.51
N GLY A 518 -39.03 -11.66 -20.86
CA GLY A 518 -38.04 -11.85 -21.92
C GLY A 518 -36.59 -11.79 -21.41
N LYS A 519 -35.64 -11.79 -22.35
CA LYS A 519 -34.20 -11.80 -22.04
C LYS A 519 -33.69 -10.42 -21.67
N VAL A 520 -32.82 -10.37 -20.67
CA VAL A 520 -32.04 -9.19 -20.29
C VAL A 520 -30.88 -9.01 -21.26
N VAL A 521 -30.59 -7.78 -21.65
CA VAL A 521 -29.51 -7.44 -22.59
C VAL A 521 -28.64 -6.30 -22.05
N THR A 522 -27.43 -6.12 -22.60
CA THR A 522 -26.63 -4.92 -22.29
C THR A 522 -27.38 -3.66 -22.72
N GLY A 523 -27.51 -2.70 -21.80
CA GLY A 523 -28.23 -1.45 -22.05
C GLY A 523 -29.68 -1.42 -21.53
N ASP A 524 -30.22 -2.55 -21.06
CA ASP A 524 -31.38 -2.53 -20.16
C ASP A 524 -31.02 -1.75 -18.87
N ARG A 525 -32.03 -1.19 -18.21
CA ARG A 525 -31.87 -0.30 -17.06
C ARG A 525 -32.82 -0.69 -15.95
N LEU A 526 -32.26 -1.05 -14.79
CA LEU A 526 -33.03 -1.37 -13.60
C LEU A 526 -33.20 -0.11 -12.76
N GLN A 527 -34.43 0.29 -12.54
CA GLN A 527 -34.79 1.49 -11.81
C GLN A 527 -35.49 1.14 -10.50
N VAL A 528 -35.21 1.92 -9.46
CA VAL A 528 -35.93 1.81 -8.17
C VAL A 528 -36.68 3.09 -7.90
N TRP A 529 -37.95 2.95 -7.58
CA TRP A 529 -38.89 4.04 -7.36
C TRP A 529 -39.39 4.00 -5.90
N ASN A 530 -39.68 5.16 -5.31
CA ASN A 530 -40.28 5.21 -3.98
C ASN A 530 -41.81 5.12 -4.05
N SER A 531 -42.45 5.00 -2.89
CA SER A 531 -43.92 4.92 -2.74
C SER A 531 -44.69 6.12 -3.29
N ASN A 532 -44.02 7.26 -3.51
CA ASN A 532 -44.61 8.47 -4.11
C ASN A 532 -44.49 8.49 -5.64
N GLY A 533 -43.95 7.43 -6.26
CA GLY A 533 -43.78 7.35 -7.71
C GLY A 533 -42.61 8.17 -8.24
N ASN A 534 -41.60 8.46 -7.43
CA ASN A 534 -40.39 9.17 -7.86
C ASN A 534 -39.21 8.20 -8.04
N LEU A 535 -38.53 8.29 -9.19
CA LEU A 535 -37.28 7.57 -9.46
C LEU A 535 -36.21 7.94 -8.42
N GLN A 536 -35.62 6.94 -7.79
CA GLN A 536 -34.56 7.10 -6.79
C GLN A 536 -33.17 6.79 -7.36
N LYS A 537 -33.04 5.70 -8.12
CA LYS A 537 -31.78 5.31 -8.78
C LYS A 537 -32.03 4.45 -10.00
N GLU A 538 -31.10 4.52 -10.94
CA GLU A 538 -31.04 3.71 -12.15
C GLU A 538 -29.71 2.95 -12.19
N TYR A 539 -29.78 1.71 -12.64
CA TYR A 539 -28.64 0.81 -12.79
C TYR A 539 -28.59 0.27 -14.22
N GLY A 540 -27.48 0.49 -14.92
CA GLY A 540 -27.26 -0.08 -16.25
C GLY A 540 -26.91 -1.56 -16.17
N ILE A 541 -27.52 -2.38 -17.02
CA ILE A 541 -27.18 -3.81 -17.12
C ILE A 541 -26.05 -4.01 -18.13
N VAL A 542 -25.08 -4.85 -17.77
CA VAL A 542 -23.94 -5.24 -18.61
C VAL A 542 -23.79 -6.76 -18.66
N ILE A 543 -23.77 -7.28 -19.89
CA ILE A 543 -23.28 -8.61 -20.24
C ILE A 543 -21.94 -8.39 -20.96
N TYR A 544 -20.83 -8.81 -20.33
CA TYR A 544 -19.51 -8.69 -20.91
C TYR A 544 -19.43 -9.47 -22.22
N GLY A 545 -19.08 -8.76 -23.30
CA GLY A 545 -19.03 -9.27 -24.67
C GLY A 545 -20.21 -8.86 -25.54
N ASP A 546 -21.33 -8.41 -24.97
CA ASP A 546 -22.50 -7.91 -25.70
C ASP A 546 -22.38 -6.38 -25.88
N ALA A 547 -21.44 -5.96 -26.75
CA ALA A 547 -21.19 -4.56 -27.06
C ALA A 547 -22.25 -3.96 -28.00
N SER A 548 -23.06 -4.79 -28.65
CA SER A 548 -24.13 -4.38 -29.55
C SER A 548 -25.47 -4.15 -28.83
N GLY A 549 -25.68 -4.78 -27.67
CA GLY A 549 -26.89 -4.68 -26.86
C GLY A 549 -27.99 -5.64 -27.26
N ASP A 550 -27.69 -6.71 -27.99
CA ASP A 550 -28.69 -7.66 -28.49
C ASP A 550 -28.85 -8.91 -27.59
N GLY A 551 -28.05 -9.01 -26.54
CA GLY A 551 -28.12 -10.07 -25.53
C GLY A 551 -27.39 -11.36 -25.90
N VAL A 552 -26.67 -11.40 -27.02
CA VAL A 552 -25.87 -12.55 -27.47
C VAL A 552 -24.48 -12.12 -27.91
N ILE A 553 -23.44 -12.86 -27.53
CA ILE A 553 -22.06 -12.50 -27.87
C ILE A 553 -21.71 -13.08 -29.25
N THR A 554 -21.72 -12.21 -30.26
CA THR A 554 -21.55 -12.60 -31.68
C THR A 554 -20.52 -11.75 -32.41
N VAL A 555 -20.35 -12.03 -33.71
CA VAL A 555 -19.49 -11.22 -34.59
C VAL A 555 -19.94 -9.76 -34.68
N LEU A 556 -21.20 -9.45 -34.35
CA LEU A 556 -21.68 -8.08 -34.31
C LEU A 556 -21.02 -7.27 -33.18
N ASP A 557 -20.82 -7.88 -32.02
CA ASP A 557 -20.12 -7.28 -30.89
C ASP A 557 -18.64 -7.12 -31.18
N LEU A 558 -18.03 -8.16 -31.75
CA LEU A 558 -16.65 -8.11 -32.24
C LEU A 558 -16.44 -6.93 -33.21
N LEU A 559 -17.40 -6.71 -34.11
CA LEU A 559 -17.39 -5.59 -35.05
C LEU A 559 -17.57 -4.23 -34.34
N ARG A 560 -18.41 -4.14 -33.31
CA ARG A 560 -18.59 -2.92 -32.50
C ARG A 560 -17.30 -2.56 -31.77
N VAL A 561 -16.68 -3.54 -31.11
CA VAL A 561 -15.38 -3.38 -30.42
C VAL A 561 -14.29 -2.97 -31.41
N GLN A 562 -14.22 -3.62 -32.58
CA GLN A 562 -13.28 -3.24 -33.63
C GLN A 562 -13.47 -1.79 -34.08
N LYS A 563 -14.72 -1.36 -34.32
CA LYS A 563 -15.03 0.01 -34.75
C LYS A 563 -14.72 1.06 -33.68
N GLN A 564 -14.89 0.70 -32.40
CA GLN A 564 -14.49 1.53 -31.25
C GLN A 564 -12.96 1.72 -31.22
N ILE A 565 -12.20 0.64 -31.35
CA ILE A 565 -10.73 0.67 -31.39
C ILE A 565 -10.23 1.53 -32.57
N LEU A 566 -10.89 1.43 -33.73
CA LEU A 566 -10.58 2.22 -34.91
C LEU A 566 -11.09 3.67 -34.84
N GLY A 567 -11.78 4.06 -33.76
CA GLY A 567 -12.35 5.40 -33.58
C GLY A 567 -13.48 5.76 -34.56
N THR A 568 -14.05 4.77 -35.25
CA THR A 568 -15.13 4.97 -36.25
C THR A 568 -16.52 5.01 -35.65
N ILE A 569 -16.66 4.52 -34.42
CA ILE A 569 -17.83 4.71 -33.55
C ILE A 569 -17.34 5.06 -32.15
N LYS A 570 -18.23 5.60 -31.32
CA LYS A 570 -18.00 5.83 -29.90
C LYS A 570 -19.04 5.04 -29.10
N LEU A 571 -18.60 3.99 -28.41
CA LEU A 571 -19.38 3.29 -27.40
C LEU A 571 -19.35 4.10 -26.10
N GLU A 572 -20.47 4.10 -25.38
CA GLU A 572 -20.62 4.81 -24.10
C GLU A 572 -21.41 3.95 -23.11
N GLY A 573 -21.31 4.27 -21.82
CA GLY A 573 -22.08 3.62 -20.75
C GLY A 573 -21.91 2.09 -20.72
N SER A 574 -23.02 1.38 -20.57
CA SER A 574 -23.07 -0.08 -20.51
C SER A 574 -22.42 -0.77 -21.73
N TYR A 575 -22.54 -0.19 -22.93
CA TYR A 575 -21.97 -0.77 -24.15
C TYR A 575 -20.45 -0.69 -24.18
N LEU A 576 -19.88 0.42 -23.69
CA LEU A 576 -18.43 0.57 -23.54
C LEU A 576 -17.90 -0.41 -22.49
N LYS A 577 -18.63 -0.58 -21.39
CA LYS A 577 -18.27 -1.51 -20.31
C LYS A 577 -18.35 -2.96 -20.78
N ALA A 578 -19.38 -3.31 -21.57
CA ALA A 578 -19.52 -4.64 -22.17
C ALA A 578 -18.40 -4.94 -23.18
N ALA A 579 -17.89 -3.93 -23.88
CA ALA A 579 -16.78 -4.04 -24.82
C ALA A 579 -15.43 -4.28 -24.13
N ASP A 580 -15.22 -3.77 -22.91
CA ASP A 580 -14.01 -4.03 -22.09
C ASP A 580 -14.15 -5.36 -21.34
N VAL A 581 -14.12 -6.47 -22.08
CA VAL A 581 -14.20 -7.84 -21.52
C VAL A 581 -12.94 -8.23 -20.74
N SER A 582 -11.84 -7.50 -20.96
CA SER A 582 -10.60 -7.64 -20.24
C SER A 582 -10.60 -6.98 -18.87
N ARG A 583 -11.50 -6.01 -18.67
CA ARG A 583 -11.69 -5.17 -17.49
C ARG A 583 -10.43 -4.36 -17.16
N ASN A 584 -9.66 -4.00 -18.18
CA ASN A 584 -8.43 -3.24 -18.01
C ASN A 584 -8.67 -1.72 -18.05
N GLY A 585 -9.92 -1.28 -18.28
CA GLY A 585 -10.32 0.12 -18.36
C GLY A 585 -10.23 0.72 -19.77
N THR A 586 -9.79 -0.05 -20.76
CA THR A 586 -9.61 0.39 -22.15
C THR A 586 -10.16 -0.66 -23.11
N VAL A 587 -10.96 -0.23 -24.09
CA VAL A 587 -11.40 -1.15 -25.16
C VAL A 587 -10.29 -1.28 -26.20
N ASP A 588 -9.57 -2.39 -26.18
CA ASP A 588 -8.40 -2.64 -27.04
C ASP A 588 -8.42 -4.02 -27.74
N VAL A 589 -7.33 -4.36 -28.42
CA VAL A 589 -7.23 -5.61 -29.19
C VAL A 589 -7.35 -6.88 -28.33
N LEU A 590 -7.04 -6.80 -27.04
CA LEU A 590 -7.20 -7.91 -26.10
C LEU A 590 -8.68 -8.23 -25.88
N ASP A 591 -9.53 -7.21 -25.81
CA ASP A 591 -10.98 -7.39 -25.70
C ASP A 591 -11.55 -8.04 -26.94
N LEU A 592 -11.13 -7.52 -28.10
CA LEU A 592 -11.48 -8.06 -29.40
C LEU A 592 -11.05 -9.54 -29.50
N LEU A 593 -9.85 -9.89 -29.05
CA LEU A 593 -9.37 -11.27 -29.03
C LEU A 593 -10.19 -12.17 -28.08
N ARG A 594 -10.58 -11.67 -26.91
CA ARG A 594 -11.39 -12.44 -25.93
C ARG A 594 -12.80 -12.70 -26.44
N ILE A 595 -13.44 -11.70 -27.06
CA ILE A 595 -14.72 -11.86 -27.75
C ILE A 595 -14.59 -12.86 -28.90
N GLN A 596 -13.53 -12.75 -29.71
CA GLN A 596 -13.28 -13.70 -30.79
C GLN A 596 -13.13 -15.14 -30.27
N LYS A 597 -12.36 -15.35 -29.21
CA LYS A 597 -12.16 -16.68 -28.63
C LYS A 597 -13.44 -17.26 -28.03
N HIS A 598 -14.30 -16.41 -27.48
CA HIS A 598 -15.64 -16.77 -27.01
C HIS A 598 -16.53 -17.25 -28.13
N ILE A 599 -16.63 -16.48 -29.21
CA ILE A 599 -17.41 -16.86 -30.41
C ILE A 599 -16.91 -18.17 -31.01
N LEU A 600 -15.59 -18.41 -30.98
CA LEU A 600 -14.97 -19.65 -31.46
C LEU A 600 -15.08 -20.84 -30.48
N GLY A 601 -15.65 -20.65 -29.28
CA GLY A 601 -15.77 -21.69 -28.26
C GLY A 601 -14.44 -22.11 -27.62
N SER A 602 -13.38 -21.35 -27.83
CA SER A 602 -12.02 -21.64 -27.32
C SER A 602 -11.76 -21.08 -25.91
N SER A 603 -12.58 -20.13 -25.45
CA SER A 603 -12.60 -19.65 -24.05
C SER A 603 -13.92 -18.95 -23.73
N THR A 604 -14.48 -19.13 -22.54
CA THR A 604 -15.69 -18.41 -22.12
C THR A 604 -15.36 -17.05 -21.50
N ILE A 605 -16.20 -16.03 -21.73
CA ILE A 605 -16.06 -14.74 -21.04
C ILE A 605 -16.74 -14.87 -19.67
N THR A 606 -15.95 -14.69 -18.61
CA THR A 606 -16.51 -14.61 -17.25
C THR A 606 -17.35 -13.34 -17.13
N GLN A 607 -18.52 -13.45 -16.51
CA GLN A 607 -19.46 -12.32 -16.36
C GLN A 607 -19.31 -11.58 -15.01
N LYS A 608 -18.68 -12.21 -14.03
CA LYS A 608 -18.34 -11.63 -12.71
C LYS A 608 -16.97 -11.00 -12.72
#